data_AF-A0A0K0DQI9-F1
#
_entry.id   AF-A0A0K0DQI9-F1
#
_cell.length_a   1.000
_cell.length_b   1.000
_cell.length_c   1.000
_cell.angle_alpha   90.00
_cell.angle_beta   90.00
_cell.angle_gamma   90.00
#
_symmetry.space_group_name_H-M   'P 1'
#
loop_
_entity.id
_entity.type
_entity.pdbx_description
1 polymer ?
#
loop_
_entity_poly.entity_id
_entity_poly.type
_entity_poly.pdbx_seq_one_letter_code
_entity_poly.pdbx_strand_id
1 'polypeptide(L)'
;LVTSLQKTSLVPGANECVIYTTIGGAIGILVPFISKDEYDFFQNLEMHVRANFPPLCGRDHLAFRSYYHPCKNVIDGDLCEQFGLMDTAAQREVTEGLDRTISEISKKLEDIRTRYAF
;
A
#
# COMPACT_ATOMS: atom_id res chain seq x y z
N LEU A 1 -0.01 -1.73 -18.42
CA LEU A 1 0.59 -0.55 -19.07
C LEU A 1 -0.21 0.68 -18.68
N VAL A 2 0.45 1.72 -18.15
CA VAL A 2 -0.18 3.01 -17.84
C VAL A 2 -0.47 3.77 -19.13
N THR A 3 -1.66 4.32 -19.26
CA THR A 3 -2.16 5.01 -20.46
C THR A 3 -2.41 6.50 -20.24
N SER A 4 -2.65 6.92 -19.01
CA SER A 4 -2.80 8.33 -18.62
C SER A 4 -2.31 8.53 -17.19
N LEU A 5 -1.79 9.73 -16.91
CA LEU A 5 -1.34 10.19 -15.62
C LEU A 5 -1.86 11.62 -15.40
N GLN A 6 -2.48 11.87 -14.25
CA GLN A 6 -3.00 13.19 -13.91
C GLN A 6 -2.84 13.47 -12.42
N LYS A 7 -2.23 14.62 -12.09
CA LYS A 7 -2.22 15.13 -10.72
C LYS A 7 -3.52 15.91 -10.48
N THR A 8 -4.31 15.51 -9.49
CA THR A 8 -5.56 16.18 -9.12
C THR A 8 -6.01 15.75 -7.72
N SER A 9 -7.02 16.42 -7.17
CA SER A 9 -7.78 15.93 -6.03
C SER A 9 -8.99 15.13 -6.52
N LEU A 10 -9.31 14.01 -5.86
CA LEU A 10 -10.42 13.12 -6.23
C LEU A 10 -11.77 13.58 -5.65
N VAL A 11 -11.75 14.22 -4.48
CA VAL A 11 -12.94 14.72 -3.79
C VAL A 11 -12.69 16.15 -3.28
N PRO A 12 -13.72 17.02 -3.23
CA PRO A 12 -13.55 18.36 -2.71
C PRO A 12 -12.95 18.36 -1.29
N GLY A 13 -11.81 19.03 -1.11
CA GLY A 13 -11.11 19.13 0.17
C GLY A 13 -10.09 18.01 0.46
N ALA A 14 -9.99 16.96 -0.38
CA ALA A 14 -8.92 15.98 -0.26
C ALA A 14 -7.59 16.49 -0.80
N ASN A 15 -6.51 15.85 -0.33
CA ASN A 15 -5.16 16.14 -0.80
C ASN A 15 -4.99 15.72 -2.27
N GLU A 16 -4.06 16.38 -2.97
CA GLU A 16 -3.72 15.99 -4.33
C GLU A 16 -2.97 14.64 -4.37
N CYS A 17 -3.33 13.80 -5.32
CA CYS A 17 -2.65 12.57 -5.65
C CYS A 17 -2.33 12.51 -7.16
N VAL A 18 -1.53 11.53 -7.58
CA VAL A 18 -1.34 11.24 -9.01
C VAL A 18 -2.21 10.05 -9.36
N ILE A 19 -3.27 10.31 -10.13
CA ILE A 19 -4.14 9.26 -10.67
C ILE A 19 -3.50 8.71 -11.94
N TYR A 20 -3.56 7.40 -12.12
CA TYR A 20 -3.20 6.75 -13.36
C TYR A 20 -4.28 5.79 -13.84
N THR A 21 -4.44 5.70 -15.16
CA THR A 21 -5.27 4.67 -15.80
C THR A 21 -4.39 3.69 -16.54
N THR A 22 -4.88 2.46 -16.71
CA THR A 22 -4.15 1.42 -17.44
C THR A 22 -4.96 0.85 -18.58
N ILE A 23 -4.26 0.28 -19.58
CA ILE A 23 -4.90 -0.42 -20.70
C ILE A 23 -5.77 -1.61 -20.26
N GLY A 24 -5.51 -2.17 -19.07
CA GLY A 24 -6.30 -3.26 -18.50
C GLY A 24 -7.58 -2.79 -17.79
N GLY A 25 -7.94 -1.51 -17.88
CA GLY A 25 -9.12 -0.94 -17.24
C GLY A 25 -8.94 -0.58 -15.76
N ALA A 26 -7.77 -0.84 -15.17
CA ALA A 26 -7.50 -0.44 -13.79
C ALA A 26 -7.27 1.08 -13.68
N ILE A 27 -7.82 1.66 -12.61
CA ILE A 27 -7.57 3.04 -12.17
C ILE A 27 -6.89 2.95 -10.81
N GLY A 28 -5.71 3.55 -10.67
CA GLY A 28 -4.97 3.58 -9.41
C GLY A 28 -4.50 4.99 -9.08
N ILE A 29 -4.00 5.15 -7.86
CA ILE A 29 -3.45 6.42 -7.37
C ILE A 29 -2.08 6.23 -6.73
N LEU A 30 -1.22 7.22 -6.88
CA LEU A 30 -0.01 7.38 -6.10
C LEU A 30 -0.24 8.52 -5.11
N VAL A 31 -0.09 8.21 -3.83
CA VAL A 31 -0.31 9.16 -2.74
C VAL A 31 1.02 9.53 -2.08
N PRO A 32 1.28 10.81 -1.81
CA PRO A 32 2.46 11.21 -1.04
C PRO A 32 2.26 10.94 0.45
N PHE A 33 3.31 10.48 1.12
CA PHE A 33 3.33 10.41 2.58
C PHE A 33 3.52 11.80 3.18
N ILE A 34 2.86 12.07 4.32
CA ILE A 34 2.90 13.38 4.97
C ILE A 34 4.12 13.52 5.88
N SER A 35 4.64 12.40 6.39
CA SER A 35 5.82 12.36 7.25
C SER A 35 6.71 11.16 6.96
N LYS A 36 7.96 11.26 7.41
CA LYS A 36 8.92 10.14 7.37
C LYS A 36 8.44 8.97 8.23
N ASP A 37 7.89 9.25 9.41
CA ASP A 37 7.34 8.22 10.30
C ASP A 37 6.21 7.42 9.66
N GLU A 38 5.36 8.08 8.87
CA GLU A 38 4.30 7.41 8.13
C GLU A 38 4.86 6.52 7.02
N TYR A 39 5.83 7.02 6.25
CA TYR A 39 6.55 6.21 5.26
C TYR A 39 7.21 4.98 5.91
N ASP A 40 7.91 5.17 7.03
CA ASP A 40 8.61 4.09 7.73
C ASP A 40 7.62 3.06 8.29
N PHE A 41 6.46 3.50 8.79
CA PHE A 41 5.39 2.60 9.20
C PHE A 41 4.91 1.72 8.05
N PHE A 42 4.54 2.31 6.91
CA PHE A 42 4.02 1.56 5.77
C PHE A 42 5.08 0.69 5.10
N GLN A 43 6.34 1.12 5.12
CA GLN A 43 7.47 0.31 4.66
C GLN A 43 7.64 -0.95 5.51
N ASN A 44 7.56 -0.84 6.83
CA ASN A 44 7.64 -2.00 7.70
C ASN A 44 6.40 -2.89 7.56
N LEU A 45 5.21 -2.31 7.43
CA LEU A 45 3.97 -3.06 7.17
C LEU A 45 4.08 -3.89 5.88
N GLU A 46 4.51 -3.29 4.77
CA GLU A 46 4.71 -3.99 3.50
C GLU A 46 5.70 -5.16 3.65
N MET A 47 6.80 -4.94 4.37
CA MET A 47 7.80 -5.98 4.64
C MET A 47 7.21 -7.16 5.41
N HIS A 48 6.43 -6.91 6.46
CA HIS A 48 5.80 -7.96 7.27
C HIS A 48 4.68 -8.70 6.52
N VAL A 49 3.81 -7.98 5.81
CA VAL A 49 2.74 -8.60 5.00
C VAL A 49 3.35 -9.45 3.89
N ARG A 50 4.41 -8.99 3.23
CA ARG A 50 5.11 -9.79 2.21
C ARG A 50 5.64 -11.12 2.76
N ALA A 51 6.15 -11.13 3.99
CA ALA A 51 6.69 -12.34 4.61
C ALA A 51 5.59 -13.33 5.03
N ASN A 52 4.48 -12.80 5.57
CA ASN A 52 3.42 -13.60 6.19
C ASN A 52 2.22 -13.89 5.27
N PHE A 53 2.14 -13.21 4.11
CA PHE A 53 1.10 -13.38 3.11
C PHE A 53 1.71 -13.29 1.70
N PRO A 54 2.55 -14.26 1.30
CA PRO A 54 3.28 -14.20 0.05
C PRO A 54 2.34 -14.30 -1.16
N PRO A 55 2.74 -13.78 -2.34
CA PRO A 55 1.90 -13.85 -3.54
C PRO A 55 1.49 -15.28 -3.91
N LEU A 56 0.21 -15.47 -4.19
CA LEU A 56 -0.42 -16.78 -4.42
C LEU A 56 0.30 -17.66 -5.47
N CYS A 57 0.82 -17.04 -6.53
CA CYS A 57 1.46 -17.76 -7.63
C CYS A 57 2.96 -18.01 -7.41
N GLY A 58 3.45 -17.93 -6.17
CA GLY A 58 4.86 -18.20 -5.81
C GLY A 58 5.85 -17.16 -6.34
N ARG A 59 5.38 -16.01 -6.81
CA ARG A 59 6.23 -14.93 -7.31
C ARG A 59 6.73 -14.09 -6.15
N ASP A 60 8.03 -13.78 -6.13
CA ASP A 60 8.55 -12.80 -5.18
C ASP A 60 7.99 -11.40 -5.47
N HIS A 61 7.40 -10.78 -4.45
CA HIS A 61 6.72 -9.48 -4.58
C HIS A 61 7.70 -8.36 -4.95
N LEU A 62 8.88 -8.32 -4.32
CA LEU A 62 9.86 -7.27 -4.58
C LEU A 62 10.43 -7.37 -5.99
N ALA A 63 10.69 -8.59 -6.46
CA ALA A 63 11.07 -8.88 -7.84
C ALA A 63 9.95 -8.54 -8.84
N PHE A 64 8.69 -8.76 -8.47
CA PHE A 64 7.54 -8.34 -9.30
C PHE A 64 7.47 -6.81 -9.43
N ARG A 65 7.56 -6.06 -8.33
CA ARG A 65 7.55 -4.59 -8.36
C ARG A 65 8.83 -4.00 -8.95
N SER A 66 9.93 -4.76 -8.94
CA SER A 66 11.22 -4.40 -9.55
C SER A 66 11.47 -5.04 -10.91
N TYR A 67 10.41 -5.36 -11.68
CA TYR A 67 10.50 -6.17 -12.90
C TYR A 67 11.58 -5.68 -13.89
N TYR A 68 11.60 -4.37 -14.17
CA TYR A 68 12.55 -3.76 -15.11
C TYR A 68 13.55 -2.82 -14.42
N HIS A 69 13.12 -2.14 -13.37
CA HIS A 69 13.95 -1.23 -12.57
C HIS A 69 13.70 -1.49 -11.09
N PRO A 70 14.74 -1.41 -10.23
CA PRO A 70 14.55 -1.53 -8.79
C PRO A 70 13.50 -0.55 -8.26
N CYS A 71 12.56 -1.05 -7.46
CA CYS A 71 11.57 -0.21 -6.79
C CYS A 71 12.29 0.81 -5.90
N LYS A 72 11.87 2.08 -5.96
CA LYS A 72 12.49 3.18 -5.22
C LYS A 72 11.43 4.12 -4.66
N ASN A 73 11.40 4.25 -3.34
CA ASN A 73 10.52 5.17 -2.60
C ASN A 73 9.01 5.02 -2.91
N VAL A 74 8.57 3.78 -3.20
CA VAL A 74 7.16 3.44 -3.40
C VAL A 74 6.84 2.24 -2.53
N ILE A 75 5.70 2.30 -1.85
CA ILE A 75 5.14 1.20 -1.06
C ILE A 75 3.89 0.68 -1.76
N ASP A 76 3.74 -0.63 -1.85
CA ASP A 76 2.58 -1.27 -2.46
C ASP A 76 1.38 -1.27 -1.50
N GLY A 77 0.49 -0.27 -1.66
CA GLY A 77 -0.74 -0.16 -0.87
C GLY A 77 -1.67 -1.38 -1.02
N ASP A 78 -1.75 -1.97 -2.22
CA ASP A 78 -2.59 -3.16 -2.47
C ASP A 78 -2.10 -4.36 -1.66
N LEU A 79 -0.80 -4.48 -1.44
CA LEU A 79 -0.23 -5.52 -0.57
C LEU A 79 -0.55 -5.18 0.89
N CYS A 80 -0.32 -3.95 1.34
CA CYS A 80 -0.59 -3.54 2.71
C CYS A 80 -2.07 -3.75 3.12
N GLU A 81 -3.03 -3.50 2.22
CA GLU A 81 -4.46 -3.73 2.48
C GLU A 81 -4.81 -5.22 2.66
N GLN A 82 -3.99 -6.15 2.14
CA GLN A 82 -4.18 -7.58 2.36
C GLN A 82 -4.00 -8.00 3.82
N PHE A 83 -3.43 -7.14 4.67
CA PHE A 83 -3.42 -7.36 6.12
C PHE A 83 -4.81 -7.74 6.65
N GLY A 84 -5.88 -7.12 6.16
CA GLY A 84 -7.25 -7.43 6.57
C GLY A 84 -7.76 -8.82 6.14
N LEU A 85 -7.08 -9.48 5.20
CA LEU A 85 -7.44 -10.80 4.67
C LEU A 85 -6.62 -11.94 5.28
N MET A 86 -5.54 -11.62 6.00
CA MET A 86 -4.69 -12.58 6.68
C MET A 86 -5.45 -13.29 7.81
N ASP A 87 -5.05 -14.53 8.11
CA ASP A 87 -5.58 -15.22 9.29
C ASP A 87 -5.09 -14.57 10.59
N THR A 88 -5.75 -14.91 11.70
CA THR A 88 -5.46 -14.33 13.02
C THR A 88 -4.00 -14.57 13.46
N ALA A 89 -3.39 -15.68 13.08
CA ALA A 89 -2.02 -15.99 13.48
C ALA A 89 -1.03 -15.09 12.73
N ALA A 90 -1.20 -14.98 11.42
CA ALA A 90 -0.37 -14.14 10.57
C ALA A 90 -0.57 -12.64 10.89
N GLN A 91 -1.80 -12.19 11.17
CA GLN A 91 -2.05 -10.83 11.65
C GLN A 91 -1.32 -10.54 12.96
N ARG A 92 -1.29 -11.51 13.88
CA ARG A 92 -0.56 -11.39 15.16
C ARG A 92 0.94 -11.18 14.94
N GLU A 93 1.55 -11.98 14.08
CA GLU A 93 2.98 -11.84 13.75
C GLU A 93 3.30 -10.44 13.18
N VAL A 94 2.44 -9.90 12.30
CA VAL A 94 2.60 -8.55 11.77
C VAL A 94 2.46 -7.50 12.89
N THR A 95 1.45 -7.62 13.75
CA THR A 95 1.21 -6.67 14.85
C THR A 95 2.33 -6.66 15.88
N GLU A 96 2.87 -7.83 16.23
CA GLU A 96 4.01 -7.97 17.15
C GLU A 96 5.27 -7.36 16.55
N GLY A 97 5.53 -7.59 15.26
CA GLY A 97 6.68 -7.00 14.56
C GLY A 97 6.63 -5.48 14.45
N LEU A 98 5.44 -4.90 14.43
CA LEU A 98 5.23 -3.44 14.35
C LEU A 98 5.02 -2.77 15.72
N ASP A 99 4.90 -3.54 16.81
CA ASP A 99 4.48 -3.06 18.13
C ASP A 99 3.18 -2.23 18.05
N ARG A 100 2.18 -2.75 17.32
CA ARG A 100 0.88 -2.11 17.10
C ARG A 100 -0.24 -3.11 17.23
N THR A 101 -1.45 -2.63 17.46
CA THR A 101 -2.66 -3.46 17.44
C THR A 101 -3.25 -3.57 16.03
N ILE A 102 -4.06 -4.61 15.79
CA ILE A 102 -4.81 -4.77 14.54
C ILE A 102 -5.62 -3.50 14.23
N SER A 103 -6.31 -2.94 15.23
CA SER A 103 -7.13 -1.75 15.06
C SER A 103 -6.31 -0.52 14.65
N GLU A 104 -5.08 -0.36 15.14
CA GLU A 104 -4.22 0.77 14.77
C GLU A 104 -3.73 0.65 13.33
N ILE A 105 -3.35 -0.56 12.90
CA ILE A 105 -2.93 -0.81 11.51
C ILE A 105 -4.10 -0.57 10.55
N SER A 106 -5.26 -1.17 10.83
CA SER A 106 -6.47 -0.98 10.00
C SER A 106 -6.88 0.49 9.94
N LYS A 107 -6.81 1.21 11.07
CA LYS A 107 -7.10 2.64 11.10
C LYS A 107 -6.12 3.44 10.25
N LYS A 108 -4.82 3.15 10.29
CA LYS A 108 -3.82 3.84 9.47
C LYS A 108 -4.02 3.60 7.96
N LEU A 109 -4.40 2.38 7.57
CA LEU A 109 -4.80 2.04 6.20
C LEU A 109 -6.04 2.85 5.77
N GLU A 110 -7.05 2.96 6.63
CA GLU A 110 -8.24 3.75 6.33
C GLU A 110 -7.95 5.26 6.27
N ASP A 111 -7.09 5.76 7.16
CA ASP A 111 -6.70 7.17 7.23
C ASP A 111 -5.97 7.62 5.96
N ILE A 112 -5.16 6.76 5.31
CA ILE A 112 -4.55 7.11 4.02
C ILE A 112 -5.60 7.15 2.91
N ARG A 113 -6.54 6.20 2.89
CA ARG A 113 -7.65 6.18 1.92
C ARG A 113 -8.52 7.42 2.05
N THR A 114 -8.96 7.75 3.27
CA THR A 114 -9.82 8.90 3.56
C THR A 114 -9.19 10.24 3.18
N ARG A 115 -7.85 10.37 3.25
CA ARG A 115 -7.17 11.64 2.90
C ARG A 115 -7.11 11.93 1.40
N TYR A 116 -7.16 10.90 0.57
CA TYR A 116 -6.90 11.01 -0.88
C TYR A 116 -8.03 10.49 -1.76
N ALA A 117 -8.90 9.64 -1.23
CA ALA A 117 -9.87 8.84 -1.98
C ALA A 117 -11.19 8.70 -1.19
N PHE A 118 -11.99 7.71 -1.58
CA PHE A 118 -13.34 7.41 -1.08
C PHE A 118 -13.41 6.02 -0.45
#